data_AF-A0A963S5A3-F1
#
_entry.id   AF-A0A963S5A3-F1
#
_cell.length_a   1.000
_cell.length_b   1.000
_cell.length_c   1.000
_cell.angle_alpha   90.00
_cell.angle_beta   90.00
_cell.angle_gamma   90.00
#
_symmetry.space_group_name_H-M   'P 1'
#
loop_
_entity.id
_entity.type
_entity.pdbx_description
1 polymer ?
#
loop_
_entity_poly.entity_id
_entity_poly.type
_entity_poly.pdbx_seq_one_letter_code
_entity_poly.pdbx_strand_id
1 'polypeptide(L)'
;MHRRLVLASLIALATGQPVTAKPVDLSPEARAVLGELVEQSRSDRTPEVMAAYVRSLVLGLDMDGGGLSRKDLEIRRKLDVANSRATAMQRYLRLDLDGDGNASREEYGAVMLENYAELEHTIDDEARDAGKAPDYRKLFPGYPDLKSHEDFRDDMARYDSVDTDKDGSISLREAFDATAIHDRRRPDPLTEEYRYLALDLNGDGNVSPKEIDRAVAAFMLEYEKAADWDSRPPSKHNVRWSGIVIEDGMEPGTVGAAPSCAFPRPSGKALLVRVGIYHGDRLSNIALAGQNKPTRVAAVDIEPGEVPLYIVASQFDATVWQFTGAVERVEQLVIASYQTDDLGQPAFGVTGIAPGKVKGMRLACIGKLHGQPENPEATEIGKLMKEHFGRLPDVMVGQYTASGLTLPGGERFQLPLNRPAALRSRADQDVEAEWSELKRYHPGGVAEVDPRTLASYVRPEAYRTLPMEAGIVQLMIEGKLIRTRYGELIVQQPMRLPSGLHGGHLRKFIVPQGVAAPMGDPGHSCVTFRDSSGSDPRFPPC
;
A
#
# COMPACT_ATOMS: atom_id res chain seq x y z
N MET A 1 -28.69 -34.11 76.12
CA MET A 1 -30.06 -34.06 75.58
C MET A 1 -30.26 -32.77 74.78
N HIS A 2 -30.45 -32.89 73.46
CA HIS A 2 -31.22 -31.97 72.57
C HIS A 2 -30.72 -30.53 72.38
N ARG A 3 -30.82 -29.87 71.22
CA ARG A 3 -31.06 -30.21 69.79
C ARG A 3 -31.03 -28.85 69.05
N ARG A 4 -30.48 -28.85 67.83
CA ARG A 4 -30.87 -28.03 66.65
C ARG A 4 -30.67 -26.51 66.71
N LEU A 5 -29.73 -26.02 65.88
CA LEU A 5 -29.84 -24.72 65.21
C LEU A 5 -29.79 -24.97 63.70
N VAL A 6 -30.79 -24.44 63.01
CA VAL A 6 -31.08 -24.57 61.59
C VAL A 6 -30.28 -23.52 60.83
N LEU A 7 -29.44 -23.94 59.88
CA LEU A 7 -28.85 -23.07 58.87
C LEU A 7 -29.51 -23.39 57.53
N ALA A 8 -30.36 -22.49 57.05
CA ALA A 8 -30.86 -22.47 55.68
C ALA A 8 -30.63 -21.06 55.15
N SER A 9 -29.74 -20.90 54.18
CA SER A 9 -29.57 -19.65 53.45
C SER A 9 -29.25 -19.98 51.99
N LEU A 10 -30.29 -19.76 51.18
CA LEU A 10 -30.36 -19.47 49.75
C LEU A 10 -29.09 -19.67 48.90
N ILE A 11 -29.13 -20.70 48.06
CA ILE A 11 -28.47 -20.74 46.76
C ILE A 11 -29.47 -20.16 45.74
N ALA A 12 -29.27 -18.92 45.32
CA ALA A 12 -29.96 -18.36 44.16
C ALA A 12 -29.12 -18.66 42.90
N LEU A 13 -29.51 -19.70 42.17
CA LEU A 13 -29.02 -19.97 40.82
C LEU A 13 -29.56 -18.90 39.87
N ALA A 14 -28.70 -17.96 39.47
CA ALA A 14 -28.98 -17.06 38.36
C ALA A 14 -28.85 -17.82 37.04
N THR A 15 -29.96 -18.38 36.57
CA THR A 15 -30.09 -18.84 35.17
C THR A 15 -30.19 -17.60 34.27
N GLY A 16 -29.05 -17.08 33.83
CA GLY A 16 -29.02 -16.05 32.80
C GLY A 16 -29.55 -16.64 31.50
N GLN A 17 -30.78 -16.26 31.11
CA GLN A 17 -31.26 -16.54 29.76
C GLN A 17 -30.37 -15.77 28.77
N PRO A 18 -29.92 -16.40 27.66
CA PRO A 18 -29.17 -15.69 26.64
C PRO A 18 -30.05 -14.56 26.11
N VAL A 19 -29.56 -13.32 26.24
CA VAL A 19 -30.19 -12.16 25.62
C VAL A 19 -30.08 -12.37 24.12
N THR A 20 -31.15 -12.85 23.49
CA THR A 20 -31.27 -12.88 22.04
C THR A 20 -31.30 -11.43 21.57
N ALA A 21 -30.16 -10.93 21.07
CA ALA A 21 -30.09 -9.62 20.45
C ALA A 21 -31.14 -9.56 19.32
N LYS A 22 -31.92 -8.49 19.28
CA LYS A 22 -32.88 -8.27 18.19
C LYS A 22 -32.13 -8.26 16.86
N PRO A 23 -32.71 -8.86 15.79
CA PRO A 23 -32.14 -8.77 14.45
C PRO A 23 -31.90 -7.31 14.09
N VAL A 24 -30.72 -7.01 13.54
CA VAL A 24 -30.42 -5.69 12.99
C VAL A 24 -31.08 -5.62 11.62
N ASP A 25 -32.00 -4.68 11.45
CA ASP A 25 -32.56 -4.39 10.12
C ASP A 25 -31.66 -3.34 9.45
N LEU A 26 -31.06 -3.72 8.33
CA LEU A 26 -30.19 -2.83 7.56
C LEU A 26 -31.03 -1.90 6.70
N SER A 27 -30.59 -0.66 6.50
CA SER A 27 -31.17 0.19 5.47
C SER A 27 -30.82 -0.34 4.07
N PRO A 28 -31.62 -0.03 3.03
CA PRO A 28 -31.27 -0.33 1.64
C PRO A 28 -29.88 0.21 1.25
N GLU A 29 -29.52 1.39 1.75
CA GLU A 29 -28.22 2.03 1.52
C GLU A 29 -27.08 1.25 2.17
N ALA A 30 -27.25 0.81 3.42
CA ALA A 30 -26.26 -0.03 4.12
C ALA A 30 -26.04 -1.36 3.37
N ARG A 31 -27.12 -1.99 2.89
CA ARG A 31 -27.03 -3.21 2.08
C ARG A 31 -26.28 -2.97 0.77
N ALA A 32 -26.56 -1.86 0.08
CA ALA A 32 -25.88 -1.52 -1.18
C ALA A 32 -24.37 -1.31 -0.97
N VAL A 33 -23.98 -0.56 0.06
CA VAL A 33 -22.56 -0.35 0.42
C VAL A 33 -21.88 -1.68 0.74
N LEU A 34 -22.47 -2.50 1.62
CA LEU A 34 -21.87 -3.77 2.01
C LEU A 34 -21.81 -4.77 0.85
N GLY A 35 -22.80 -4.78 -0.03
CA GLY A 35 -22.81 -5.62 -1.24
C GLY A 35 -21.65 -5.29 -2.19
N GLU A 36 -21.43 -4.01 -2.45
CA GLU A 36 -20.31 -3.55 -3.27
C GLU A 36 -18.95 -3.91 -2.64
N LEU A 37 -18.80 -3.70 -1.32
CA LEU A 37 -17.56 -4.04 -0.61
C LEU A 37 -17.29 -5.55 -0.61
N VAL A 38 -18.33 -6.39 -0.54
CA VAL A 38 -18.21 -7.85 -0.66
C VAL A 38 -17.79 -8.26 -2.08
N GLU A 39 -18.27 -7.57 -3.12
CA GLU A 39 -17.84 -7.83 -4.50
C GLU A 39 -16.39 -7.41 -4.75
N GLN A 40 -15.94 -6.29 -4.16
CA GLN A 40 -14.57 -5.80 -4.26
C GLN A 40 -13.57 -6.63 -3.44
N SER A 41 -14.01 -7.22 -2.32
CA SER A 41 -13.20 -8.10 -1.48
C SER A 41 -12.85 -9.39 -2.24
N ARG A 42 -11.61 -9.46 -2.75
CA ARG A 42 -11.06 -10.63 -3.44
C ARG A 42 -10.64 -11.78 -2.50
N SER A 43 -10.80 -11.62 -1.19
CA SER A 43 -10.36 -12.57 -0.14
C SER A 43 -11.51 -13.36 0.49
N ASP A 44 -11.18 -14.35 1.34
CA ASP A 44 -12.12 -15.16 2.11
C ASP A 44 -13.26 -14.32 2.72
N ARG A 45 -14.49 -14.65 2.34
CA ARG A 45 -15.70 -13.87 2.65
C ARG A 45 -16.27 -14.21 4.03
N THR A 46 -15.44 -14.41 5.06
CA THR A 46 -16.01 -14.62 6.41
C THR A 46 -16.49 -13.28 6.98
N PRO A 47 -17.54 -13.28 7.83
CA PRO A 47 -18.01 -12.06 8.47
C PRO A 47 -16.91 -11.29 9.21
N GLU A 48 -15.94 -11.99 9.80
CA GLU A 48 -14.84 -11.37 10.56
C GLU A 48 -13.83 -10.70 9.63
N VAL A 49 -13.47 -11.34 8.51
CA VAL A 49 -12.56 -10.75 7.52
C VAL A 49 -13.21 -9.54 6.86
N MET A 50 -14.49 -9.66 6.49
CA MET A 50 -15.25 -8.54 5.95
C MET A 50 -15.38 -7.41 6.96
N ALA A 51 -15.68 -7.70 8.23
CA ALA A 51 -15.78 -6.66 9.25
C ALA A 51 -14.44 -5.95 9.47
N ALA A 52 -13.32 -6.68 9.48
CA ALA A 52 -12.00 -6.08 9.57
C ALA A 52 -11.67 -5.20 8.34
N TYR A 53 -12.06 -5.64 7.13
CA TYR A 53 -11.89 -4.88 5.91
C TYR A 53 -12.73 -3.58 5.92
N VAL A 54 -14.04 -3.68 6.18
CA VAL A 54 -14.93 -2.50 6.25
C VAL A 54 -14.48 -1.56 7.38
N ARG A 55 -14.08 -2.09 8.55
CA ARG A 55 -13.48 -1.26 9.61
C ARG A 55 -12.26 -0.51 9.13
N SER A 56 -11.36 -1.15 8.38
CA SER A 56 -10.15 -0.47 7.91
C SER A 56 -10.45 0.67 6.94
N LEU A 57 -11.49 0.51 6.10
CA LEU A 57 -11.94 1.57 5.20
C LEU A 57 -12.59 2.72 5.97
N VAL A 58 -13.56 2.42 6.82
CA VAL A 58 -14.34 3.42 7.57
C VAL A 58 -13.46 4.16 8.59
N LEU A 59 -12.60 3.46 9.32
CA LEU A 59 -11.67 4.08 10.27
C LEU A 59 -10.52 4.81 9.57
N GLY A 60 -10.24 4.50 8.31
CA GLY A 60 -9.33 5.32 7.49
C GLY A 60 -9.91 6.69 7.12
N LEU A 61 -11.23 6.87 7.30
CA LEU A 61 -11.94 8.14 7.11
C LEU A 61 -12.18 8.88 8.42
N ASP A 62 -11.97 8.25 9.58
CA ASP A 62 -12.10 8.86 10.90
C ASP A 62 -10.87 9.72 11.21
N MET A 63 -11.09 11.02 11.40
CA MET A 63 -10.02 12.01 11.59
C MET A 63 -9.83 12.40 13.06
N ASP A 64 -10.82 12.18 13.92
CA ASP A 64 -10.78 12.57 15.33
C ASP A 64 -10.83 11.42 16.34
N GLY A 65 -10.93 10.18 15.85
CA GLY A 65 -10.89 8.95 16.63
C GLY A 65 -12.22 8.59 17.30
N GLY A 66 -13.30 9.31 16.97
CA GLY A 66 -14.64 9.09 17.51
C GLY A 66 -15.47 8.05 16.76
N GLY A 67 -15.03 7.60 15.59
CA GLY A 67 -15.84 6.94 14.56
C GLY A 67 -16.02 7.83 13.33
N LEU A 68 -16.59 7.30 12.25
CA LEU A 68 -16.79 8.10 11.04
C LEU A 68 -18.04 8.96 11.16
N SER A 69 -17.87 10.28 11.17
CA SER A 69 -18.96 11.24 11.19
C SER A 69 -18.95 12.15 9.95
N ARG A 70 -20.02 12.95 9.79
CA ARG A 70 -20.06 14.01 8.76
C ARG A 70 -18.95 15.04 8.93
N LYS A 71 -18.50 15.27 10.16
CA LYS A 71 -17.46 16.24 10.48
C LYS A 71 -16.11 15.77 9.93
N ASP A 72 -15.81 14.47 10.01
CA ASP A 72 -14.58 13.90 9.45
C ASP A 72 -14.53 14.07 7.93
N LEU A 73 -15.64 13.76 7.25
CA LEU A 73 -15.78 13.95 5.81
C LEU A 73 -15.66 15.44 5.42
N GLU A 74 -16.16 16.36 6.23
CA GLU A 74 -15.99 17.79 5.99
C GLU A 74 -14.53 18.25 6.20
N ILE A 75 -13.83 17.70 7.19
CA ILE A 75 -12.40 17.96 7.40
C ILE A 75 -11.61 17.46 6.20
N ARG A 76 -11.87 16.24 5.74
CA ARG A 76 -11.24 15.65 4.55
C ARG A 76 -11.48 16.49 3.30
N ARG A 77 -12.71 16.94 3.07
CA ARG A 77 -13.03 17.92 2.00
C ARG A 77 -12.18 19.18 2.07
N LYS A 78 -12.01 19.74 3.27
CA LYS A 78 -11.20 20.95 3.48
C LYS A 78 -9.72 20.67 3.19
N LEU A 79 -9.22 19.49 3.57
CA LEU A 79 -7.86 19.05 3.28
C LEU A 79 -7.65 18.84 1.77
N ASP A 80 -8.59 18.20 1.08
CA ASP A 80 -8.51 18.00 -0.37
C ASP A 80 -8.50 19.33 -1.11
N VAL A 81 -9.38 20.27 -0.75
CA VAL A 81 -9.36 21.64 -1.30
C VAL A 81 -8.04 22.35 -1.01
N ALA A 82 -7.46 22.18 0.19
CA ALA A 82 -6.17 22.74 0.53
C ALA A 82 -5.03 22.12 -0.30
N ASN A 83 -5.05 20.80 -0.51
CA ASN A 83 -4.08 20.08 -1.34
C ASN A 83 -4.19 20.45 -2.83
N SER A 84 -5.40 20.61 -3.36
CA SER A 84 -5.63 21.14 -4.71
C SER A 84 -5.03 22.52 -4.87
N ARG A 85 -5.23 23.43 -3.90
CA ARG A 85 -4.61 24.77 -3.91
C ARG A 85 -3.09 24.71 -3.84
N ALA A 86 -2.53 23.85 -2.98
CA ALA A 86 -1.09 23.67 -2.87
C ALA A 86 -0.47 23.19 -4.20
N THR A 87 -1.14 22.24 -4.87
CA THR A 87 -0.72 21.73 -6.18
C THR A 87 -0.80 22.81 -7.26
N ALA A 88 -1.88 23.60 -7.27
CA ALA A 88 -2.05 24.72 -8.20
C ALA A 88 -0.95 25.78 -7.98
N MET A 89 -0.64 26.12 -6.73
CA MET A 89 0.45 27.02 -6.38
C MET A 89 1.81 26.50 -6.86
N GLN A 90 2.10 25.21 -6.65
CA GLN A 90 3.36 24.62 -7.14
C GLN A 90 3.49 24.69 -8.66
N ARG A 91 2.39 24.47 -9.40
CA ARG A 91 2.39 24.62 -10.86
C ARG A 91 2.55 26.07 -11.28
N TYR A 92 1.87 26.99 -10.60
CA TYR A 92 1.96 28.42 -10.82
C TYR A 92 3.38 28.95 -10.65
N LEU A 93 4.04 28.62 -9.54
CA LEU A 93 5.40 29.06 -9.24
C LEU A 93 6.46 28.50 -10.21
N ARG A 94 6.11 27.51 -11.05
CA ARG A 94 6.97 27.04 -12.13
C ARG A 94 6.80 27.86 -13.42
N LEU A 95 5.72 28.62 -13.53
CA LEU A 95 5.40 29.48 -14.67
C LEU A 95 5.86 30.91 -14.44
N ASP A 96 5.82 31.41 -13.20
CA ASP A 96 6.40 32.69 -12.78
C ASP A 96 7.93 32.56 -12.69
N LEU A 97 8.62 32.86 -13.80
CA LEU A 97 10.06 32.61 -13.95
C LEU A 97 10.90 33.75 -13.38
N ASP A 98 10.36 34.97 -13.37
CA ASP A 98 11.04 36.16 -12.83
C ASP A 98 10.68 36.49 -11.38
N GLY A 99 9.67 35.84 -10.81
CA GLY A 99 9.25 35.96 -9.42
C GLY A 99 8.44 37.21 -9.12
N ASP A 100 7.84 37.85 -10.13
CA ASP A 100 7.01 39.04 -9.96
C ASP A 100 5.60 38.72 -9.40
N GLY A 101 5.28 37.44 -9.27
CA GLY A 101 4.03 36.96 -8.74
C GLY A 101 2.92 36.86 -9.78
N ASN A 102 3.22 36.99 -11.08
CA ASN A 102 2.35 36.76 -12.23
C ASN A 102 3.04 35.78 -13.20
N ALA A 103 2.27 35.01 -13.95
CA ALA A 103 2.80 34.19 -15.04
C ALA A 103 2.41 34.81 -16.38
N SER A 104 3.32 35.55 -16.99
CA SER A 104 3.11 36.18 -18.28
C SER A 104 2.96 35.16 -19.41
N ARG A 105 2.43 35.64 -20.54
CA ARG A 105 2.26 34.84 -21.75
C ARG A 105 3.60 34.33 -22.29
N GLU A 106 4.63 35.17 -22.19
CA GLU A 106 6.00 34.88 -22.57
C GLU A 106 6.63 33.82 -21.68
N GLU A 107 6.43 33.87 -20.37
CA GLU A 107 6.97 32.87 -19.44
C GLU A 107 6.25 31.53 -19.58
N TYR A 108 4.92 31.55 -19.73
CA TYR A 108 4.17 30.35 -20.06
C TYR A 108 4.68 29.73 -21.36
N GLY A 109 4.86 30.56 -22.39
CA GLY A 109 5.45 30.15 -23.66
C GLY A 109 6.87 29.62 -23.51
N ALA A 110 7.71 30.21 -22.66
CA ALA A 110 9.08 29.79 -22.42
C ALA A 110 9.15 28.42 -21.72
N VAL A 111 8.32 28.19 -20.70
CA VAL A 111 8.19 26.87 -20.05
C VAL A 111 7.72 25.83 -21.05
N MET A 112 6.73 26.16 -21.90
CA MET A 112 6.25 25.23 -22.91
C MET A 112 7.29 24.97 -24.00
N LEU A 113 7.99 26.00 -24.50
CA LEU A 113 9.05 25.87 -25.49
C LEU A 113 10.25 25.08 -24.96
N GLU A 114 10.59 25.22 -23.68
CA GLU A 114 11.57 24.34 -23.03
C GLU A 114 11.10 22.89 -23.06
N ASN A 115 9.80 22.63 -22.83
CA ASN A 115 9.23 21.28 -22.99
C ASN A 115 9.34 20.76 -24.44
N TYR A 116 9.19 21.63 -25.45
CA TYR A 116 9.27 21.26 -26.87
C TYR A 116 10.71 21.06 -27.38
N ALA A 117 11.65 21.94 -27.02
CA ALA A 117 13.04 21.92 -27.50
C ALA A 117 13.78 20.62 -27.11
N GLU A 118 13.38 20.00 -26.01
CA GLU A 118 14.03 18.77 -25.51
C GLU A 118 13.52 17.51 -26.17
N LEU A 119 12.26 17.53 -26.56
CA LEU A 119 11.69 16.50 -27.41
C LEU A 119 12.29 16.58 -28.82
N GLU A 120 12.60 17.78 -29.33
CA GLU A 120 13.37 17.97 -30.57
C GLU A 120 14.80 17.41 -30.45
N HIS A 121 15.52 17.72 -29.35
CA HIS A 121 16.86 17.16 -29.11
C HIS A 121 16.89 15.64 -29.11
N THR A 122 15.90 15.00 -28.47
CA THR A 122 15.80 13.53 -28.43
C THR A 122 15.63 12.94 -29.84
N ILE A 123 14.82 13.57 -30.69
CA ILE A 123 14.60 13.13 -32.07
C ILE A 123 15.82 13.38 -32.95
N ASP A 124 16.52 14.49 -32.74
CA ASP A 124 17.75 14.81 -33.44
C ASP A 124 18.86 13.81 -33.11
N ASP A 125 18.97 13.41 -31.84
CA ASP A 125 19.91 12.38 -31.40
C ASP A 125 19.56 11.01 -31.98
N GLU A 126 18.29 10.59 -31.92
CA GLU A 126 17.83 9.34 -32.56
C GLU A 126 18.09 9.33 -34.08
N ALA A 127 17.88 10.45 -34.75
CA ALA A 127 18.08 10.58 -36.19
C ALA A 127 19.56 10.57 -36.56
N ARG A 128 20.39 11.26 -35.78
CA ARG A 128 21.84 11.27 -35.91
C ARG A 128 22.41 9.87 -35.73
N ASP A 129 21.98 9.14 -34.70
CA ASP A 129 22.43 7.77 -34.42
C ASP A 129 21.96 6.79 -35.50
N ALA A 130 20.79 7.02 -36.09
CA ALA A 130 20.26 6.24 -37.20
C ALA A 130 20.83 6.62 -38.57
N GLY A 131 21.65 7.68 -38.67
CA GLY A 131 22.13 8.24 -39.94
C GLY A 131 21.00 8.73 -40.85
N LYS A 132 19.89 9.20 -40.27
CA LYS A 132 18.67 9.63 -40.96
C LYS A 132 18.38 11.09 -40.65
N ALA A 133 17.53 11.70 -41.48
CA ALA A 133 16.97 13.01 -41.15
C ALA A 133 16.02 12.89 -39.95
N PRO A 134 15.96 13.90 -39.05
CA PRO A 134 14.98 13.97 -37.97
C PRO A 134 13.56 13.83 -38.50
N ASP A 135 12.78 12.91 -37.92
CA ASP A 135 11.37 12.76 -38.26
C ASP A 135 10.51 13.33 -37.13
N TYR A 136 10.39 14.66 -37.10
CA TYR A 136 9.61 15.37 -36.10
C TYR A 136 8.11 15.03 -36.12
N ARG A 137 7.62 14.30 -37.14
CA ARG A 137 6.26 13.74 -37.13
C ARG A 137 6.05 12.71 -36.02
N LYS A 138 7.13 12.12 -35.50
CA LYS A 138 7.10 11.20 -34.35
C LYS A 138 6.73 11.90 -33.02
N LEU A 139 6.85 13.23 -32.94
CA LEU A 139 6.43 13.98 -31.77
C LEU A 139 4.92 13.80 -31.50
N PHE A 140 4.12 13.74 -32.56
CA PHE A 140 2.66 13.76 -32.51
C PHE A 140 2.03 12.85 -33.59
N PRO A 141 2.06 11.52 -33.42
CA PRO A 141 1.44 10.60 -34.37
C PRO A 141 -0.08 10.65 -34.18
N GLY A 142 -0.74 11.49 -35.00
CA GLY A 142 -2.19 11.75 -34.95
C GLY A 142 -2.60 12.99 -35.75
N TYR A 143 -1.66 13.91 -35.99
CA TYR A 143 -1.87 15.14 -36.76
C TYR A 143 -0.86 15.20 -37.92
N PRO A 144 -1.20 14.68 -39.10
CA PRO A 144 -0.24 14.54 -40.21
C PRO A 144 0.21 15.86 -40.85
N ASP A 145 -0.38 17.01 -40.48
CA ASP A 145 -0.06 18.34 -41.00
C ASP A 145 0.48 19.29 -39.91
N LEU A 146 1.53 18.87 -39.20
CA LEU A 146 2.21 19.72 -38.21
C LEU A 146 3.13 20.74 -38.88
N LYS A 147 2.58 21.90 -39.20
CA LYS A 147 3.36 23.15 -39.27
C LYS A 147 3.36 23.80 -37.89
N SER A 148 4.21 23.32 -36.96
CA SER A 148 4.81 23.95 -35.75
C SER A 148 4.09 25.10 -34.99
N HIS A 149 2.80 25.35 -35.16
CA HIS A 149 2.07 26.51 -34.63
C HIS A 149 0.71 26.14 -34.04
N GLU A 150 0.15 24.95 -34.30
CA GLU A 150 -1.24 24.64 -33.90
C GLU A 150 -1.32 24.08 -32.46
N ASP A 151 -0.38 23.23 -32.04
CA ASP A 151 -0.31 22.75 -30.64
C ASP A 151 0.13 23.84 -29.67
N PHE A 152 1.09 24.69 -30.07
CA PHE A 152 1.39 25.92 -29.34
C PHE A 152 0.15 26.82 -29.27
N ARG A 153 -0.70 26.86 -30.31
CA ARG A 153 -1.97 27.61 -30.25
C ARG A 153 -2.99 26.98 -29.32
N ASP A 154 -3.06 25.66 -29.19
CA ASP A 154 -3.96 24.99 -28.24
C ASP A 154 -3.48 25.14 -26.79
N ASP A 155 -2.17 25.05 -26.56
CA ASP A 155 -1.54 25.35 -25.26
C ASP A 155 -1.69 26.83 -24.90
N MET A 156 -1.53 27.74 -25.87
CA MET A 156 -1.82 29.16 -25.69
C MET A 156 -3.33 29.43 -25.56
N ALA A 157 -4.20 28.62 -26.15
CA ALA A 157 -5.64 28.71 -25.91
C ALA A 157 -5.99 28.26 -24.49
N ARG A 158 -5.21 27.34 -23.91
CA ARG A 158 -5.32 27.00 -22.49
C ARG A 158 -4.84 28.15 -21.61
N TYR A 159 -3.72 28.80 -21.94
CA TYR A 159 -3.31 30.05 -21.29
C TYR A 159 -4.46 31.08 -21.33
N ASP A 160 -5.00 31.33 -22.51
CA ASP A 160 -6.13 32.25 -22.69
C ASP A 160 -7.39 31.77 -21.95
N SER A 161 -7.57 30.47 -21.69
CA SER A 161 -8.71 29.99 -20.89
C SER A 161 -8.57 30.25 -19.39
N VAL A 162 -7.33 30.43 -18.92
CA VAL A 162 -6.99 30.68 -17.52
C VAL A 162 -6.86 32.18 -17.23
N ASP A 163 -6.28 32.94 -18.15
CA ASP A 163 -6.30 34.42 -18.14
C ASP A 163 -7.74 34.88 -18.44
N THR A 164 -8.51 35.03 -17.37
CA THR A 164 -9.95 35.29 -17.42
C THR A 164 -10.27 36.77 -17.61
N ASP A 165 -9.44 37.65 -17.05
CA ASP A 165 -9.63 39.10 -17.18
C ASP A 165 -8.93 39.70 -18.40
N LYS A 166 -8.15 38.90 -19.14
CA LYS A 166 -7.47 39.27 -20.39
C LYS A 166 -6.42 40.34 -20.19
N ASP A 167 -5.80 40.38 -19.01
CA ASP A 167 -4.72 41.33 -18.73
C ASP A 167 -3.38 40.91 -19.35
N GLY A 168 -3.30 39.70 -19.90
CA GLY A 168 -2.11 39.18 -20.57
C GLY A 168 -1.15 38.48 -19.60
N SER A 169 -1.56 38.27 -18.35
CA SER A 169 -0.86 37.48 -17.33
C SER A 169 -1.84 36.51 -16.67
N ILE A 170 -1.36 35.39 -16.15
CA ILE A 170 -2.14 34.55 -15.24
C ILE A 170 -1.77 34.98 -13.83
N SER A 171 -2.76 35.46 -13.08
CA SER A 171 -2.60 35.69 -11.65
C SER A 171 -2.74 34.39 -10.84
N LEU A 172 -2.21 34.37 -9.63
CA LEU A 172 -2.38 33.24 -8.71
C LEU A 172 -3.86 32.90 -8.47
N ARG A 173 -4.72 33.93 -8.44
CA ARG A 173 -6.16 33.76 -8.26
C ARG A 173 -6.78 33.00 -9.43
N GLU A 174 -6.41 33.34 -10.65
CA GLU A 174 -6.90 32.69 -11.86
C GLU A 174 -6.42 31.24 -11.97
N ALA A 175 -5.17 30.97 -11.57
CA ALA A 175 -4.66 29.61 -11.46
C ALA A 175 -5.46 28.75 -10.47
N PHE A 176 -5.90 29.34 -9.34
CA PHE A 176 -6.78 28.68 -8.39
C PHE A 176 -8.20 28.48 -8.92
N ASP A 177 -8.77 29.48 -9.59
CA ASP A 177 -10.11 29.41 -10.15
C ASP A 177 -10.19 28.36 -11.28
N ALA A 178 -9.15 28.28 -12.12
CA ALA A 178 -9.03 27.25 -13.16
C ALA A 178 -8.95 25.83 -12.57
N THR A 179 -8.22 25.66 -11.46
CA THR A 179 -8.14 24.38 -10.75
C THR A 179 -9.50 24.02 -10.11
N ALA A 180 -10.20 24.99 -9.53
CA ALA A 180 -11.53 24.79 -8.95
C ALA A 180 -12.58 24.38 -9.99
N ILE A 181 -12.48 24.91 -11.23
CA ILE A 181 -13.36 24.50 -12.34
C ILE A 181 -13.09 23.04 -12.74
N HIS A 182 -11.82 22.62 -12.76
CA HIS A 182 -11.44 21.24 -13.04
C HIS A 182 -11.94 20.28 -11.95
N ASP A 183 -11.81 20.66 -10.68
CA ASP A 183 -12.29 19.86 -9.55
C ASP A 183 -13.82 19.72 -9.55
N ARG A 184 -14.57 20.74 -9.96
CA ARG A 184 -16.05 20.67 -10.12
C ARG A 184 -16.51 19.69 -11.19
N ARG A 185 -15.67 19.35 -12.17
CA ARG A 185 -16.01 18.41 -13.25
C ARG A 185 -15.74 16.96 -12.87
N ARG A 186 -14.95 16.70 -11.83
CA ARG A 186 -14.75 15.35 -11.30
C ARG A 186 -15.98 14.96 -10.46
N PRO A 187 -16.46 13.70 -10.53
CA PRO A 187 -17.43 13.21 -9.56
C PRO A 187 -16.90 13.47 -8.16
N ASP A 188 -17.69 14.12 -7.30
CA ASP A 188 -17.26 14.47 -5.95
C ASP A 188 -16.89 13.18 -5.20
N PRO A 189 -15.59 12.94 -4.91
CA PRO A 189 -15.12 11.70 -4.26
C PRO A 189 -15.81 11.48 -2.91
N LEU A 190 -16.24 12.57 -2.28
CA LEU A 190 -16.91 12.53 -0.99
C LEU A 190 -18.30 11.94 -1.10
N THR A 191 -18.96 12.00 -2.27
CA THR A 191 -20.28 11.38 -2.46
C THR A 191 -20.20 9.87 -2.20
N GLU A 192 -19.09 9.23 -2.60
CA GLU A 192 -18.84 7.83 -2.30
C GLU A 192 -18.53 7.61 -0.81
N GLU A 193 -17.73 8.48 -0.20
CA GLU A 193 -17.37 8.38 1.22
C GLU A 193 -18.56 8.64 2.17
N TYR A 194 -19.50 9.51 1.78
CA TYR A 194 -20.75 9.76 2.52
C TYR A 194 -21.64 8.51 2.58
N ARG A 195 -21.50 7.56 1.65
CA ARG A 195 -22.29 6.32 1.67
C ARG A 195 -21.97 5.47 2.89
N TYR A 196 -20.75 5.55 3.44
CA TYR A 196 -20.40 4.79 4.65
C TYR A 196 -21.19 5.24 5.89
N LEU A 197 -21.74 6.46 5.91
CA LEU A 197 -22.64 6.91 6.98
C LEU A 197 -23.95 6.12 7.02
N ALA A 198 -24.30 5.36 5.97
CA ALA A 198 -25.42 4.43 6.01
C ALA A 198 -25.22 3.30 7.04
N LEU A 199 -23.99 3.08 7.51
CA LEU A 199 -23.65 2.10 8.55
C LEU A 199 -23.88 2.64 9.98
N ASP A 200 -24.34 3.88 10.14
CA ASP A 200 -24.80 4.43 11.42
C ASP A 200 -26.15 3.78 11.78
N LEU A 201 -26.09 2.71 12.57
CA LEU A 201 -27.26 1.89 12.87
C LEU A 201 -28.13 2.49 13.96
N ASN A 202 -27.58 3.37 14.80
CA ASN A 202 -28.29 3.96 15.93
C ASN A 202 -28.78 5.39 15.62
N GLY A 203 -28.32 6.00 14.53
CA GLY A 203 -28.69 7.33 14.06
C GLY A 203 -28.08 8.48 14.87
N ASP A 204 -26.97 8.24 15.57
CA ASP A 204 -26.27 9.25 16.38
C ASP A 204 -25.36 10.17 15.54
N GLY A 205 -25.28 9.92 14.23
CA GLY A 205 -24.49 10.68 13.28
C GLY A 205 -23.04 10.22 13.18
N ASN A 206 -22.68 9.10 13.81
CA ASN A 206 -21.32 8.59 13.92
C ASN A 206 -21.26 7.07 13.76
N VAL A 207 -20.52 6.59 12.77
CA VAL A 207 -20.34 5.16 12.53
C VAL A 207 -19.24 4.61 13.43
N SER A 208 -19.64 3.90 14.48
CA SER A 208 -18.70 3.26 15.40
C SER A 208 -18.21 1.88 14.92
N PRO A 209 -17.05 1.39 15.40
CA PRO A 209 -16.59 0.01 15.12
C PRO A 209 -17.64 -1.07 15.43
N LYS A 210 -18.44 -0.88 16.48
CA LYS A 210 -19.49 -1.82 16.89
C LYS A 210 -20.64 -1.86 15.89
N GLU A 211 -20.95 -0.74 15.24
CA GLU A 211 -22.01 -0.67 14.24
C GLU A 211 -21.58 -1.31 12.94
N ILE A 212 -20.32 -1.11 12.55
CA ILE A 212 -19.72 -1.82 11.40
C ILE A 212 -19.82 -3.33 11.62
N ASP A 213 -19.41 -3.82 12.78
CA ASP A 213 -19.47 -5.26 13.10
C ASP A 213 -20.87 -5.83 13.04
N ARG A 214 -21.84 -5.09 13.61
CA ARG A 214 -23.24 -5.48 13.61
C ARG A 214 -23.83 -5.44 12.20
N ALA A 215 -23.48 -4.43 11.42
CA ALA A 215 -23.97 -4.26 10.07
C ALA A 215 -23.45 -5.36 9.14
N VAL A 216 -22.14 -5.64 9.19
CA VAL A 216 -21.51 -6.71 8.42
C VAL A 216 -22.05 -8.07 8.84
N ALA A 217 -22.17 -8.36 10.14
CA ALA A 217 -22.71 -9.64 10.60
C ALA A 217 -24.16 -9.86 10.13
N ALA A 218 -25.00 -8.81 10.19
CA ALA A 218 -26.38 -8.86 9.70
C ALA A 218 -26.43 -9.06 8.18
N PHE A 219 -25.60 -8.32 7.43
CA PHE A 219 -25.53 -8.42 5.98
C PHE A 219 -25.06 -9.80 5.54
N MET A 220 -24.01 -10.34 6.16
CA MET A 220 -23.49 -11.66 5.81
C MET A 220 -24.50 -12.77 6.11
N LEU A 221 -25.28 -12.65 7.18
CA LEU A 221 -26.38 -13.58 7.47
C LEU A 221 -27.52 -13.49 6.43
N GLU A 222 -27.86 -12.30 5.96
CA GLU A 222 -28.82 -12.11 4.86
C GLU A 222 -28.26 -12.68 3.55
N TYR A 223 -26.98 -12.40 3.26
CA TYR A 223 -26.26 -12.81 2.07
C TYR A 223 -26.12 -14.33 2.00
N GLU A 224 -25.78 -14.99 3.11
CA GLU A 224 -25.73 -16.47 3.23
C GLU A 224 -27.09 -17.11 3.01
N LYS A 225 -28.19 -16.46 3.45
CA LYS A 225 -29.56 -16.97 3.23
C LYS A 225 -30.07 -16.74 1.81
N ALA A 226 -29.65 -15.65 1.16
CA ALA A 226 -30.03 -15.31 -0.21
C ALA A 226 -29.20 -16.08 -1.25
N ALA A 227 -27.98 -16.49 -0.89
CA ALA A 227 -27.14 -17.34 -1.72
C ALA A 227 -27.60 -18.80 -1.61
N ASP A 228 -28.30 -19.29 -2.63
CA ASP A 228 -28.38 -20.72 -2.98
C ASP A 228 -26.97 -21.22 -3.34
N TRP A 229 -26.15 -21.41 -2.29
CA TRP A 229 -24.68 -21.58 -2.35
C TRP A 229 -24.23 -22.84 -3.12
N ASP A 230 -25.12 -23.79 -3.37
CA ASP A 230 -24.76 -25.08 -3.99
C ASP A 230 -24.83 -25.08 -5.53
N SER A 231 -25.42 -24.04 -6.16
CA SER A 231 -25.67 -24.04 -7.62
C SER A 231 -24.68 -23.20 -8.45
N ARG A 232 -23.69 -22.57 -7.83
CA ARG A 232 -22.54 -21.98 -8.55
C ARG A 232 -21.26 -22.64 -8.05
N PRO A 233 -20.65 -23.60 -8.78
CA PRO A 233 -19.27 -23.94 -8.50
C PRO A 233 -18.45 -22.64 -8.58
N PRO A 234 -17.45 -22.43 -7.69
CA PRO A 234 -16.53 -21.32 -7.85
C PRO A 234 -16.05 -21.38 -9.28
N SER A 235 -16.21 -20.28 -10.02
CA SER A 235 -15.78 -20.20 -11.40
C SER A 235 -14.32 -20.62 -11.44
N LYS A 236 -14.11 -21.87 -11.89
CA LYS A 236 -12.85 -22.31 -12.45
C LYS A 236 -12.64 -21.40 -13.64
N HIS A 237 -12.01 -20.25 -13.40
CA HIS A 237 -11.12 -19.70 -14.40
C HIS A 237 -10.06 -20.78 -14.61
N ASN A 238 -10.34 -21.66 -15.56
CA ASN A 238 -9.35 -22.50 -16.21
C ASN A 238 -8.38 -21.56 -16.91
N VAL A 239 -7.47 -20.96 -16.15
CA VAL A 239 -6.19 -20.52 -16.69
C VAL A 239 -5.46 -21.81 -16.99
N ARG A 240 -5.58 -22.22 -18.25
CA ARG A 240 -4.79 -23.27 -18.85
C ARG A 240 -3.35 -22.76 -18.90
N TRP A 241 -2.60 -22.95 -17.82
CA TRP A 241 -1.16 -22.79 -17.84
C TRP A 241 -0.61 -23.89 -18.74
N SER A 242 -0.15 -23.50 -19.92
CA SER A 242 0.71 -24.34 -20.76
C SER A 242 1.95 -24.72 -19.94
N GLY A 243 2.30 -26.00 -20.02
CA GLY A 243 3.17 -26.68 -19.07
C GLY A 243 4.55 -26.06 -18.92
N ILE A 244 4.95 -25.92 -17.66
CA ILE A 244 6.33 -26.09 -17.25
C ILE A 244 6.32 -27.27 -16.30
N VAL A 245 6.78 -28.42 -16.80
CA VAL A 245 7.19 -29.54 -15.95
C VAL A 245 8.49 -29.08 -15.30
N ILE A 246 8.43 -28.71 -14.02
CA ILE A 246 9.64 -28.58 -13.20
C ILE A 246 9.80 -29.93 -12.51
N GLU A 247 10.90 -30.61 -12.82
CA GLU A 247 11.27 -31.90 -12.26
C GLU A 247 11.30 -31.85 -10.73
N ASP A 248 10.73 -32.89 -10.12
CA ASP A 248 10.78 -33.20 -8.70
C ASP A 248 12.22 -33.22 -8.19
N GLY A 249 12.51 -32.50 -7.10
CA GLY A 249 13.80 -32.68 -6.43
C GLY A 249 14.25 -31.62 -5.42
N MET A 250 13.37 -30.89 -4.75
CA MET A 250 13.76 -30.22 -3.49
C MET A 250 12.52 -29.74 -2.74
N GLU A 251 12.17 -30.39 -1.62
CA GLU A 251 11.11 -29.91 -0.73
C GLU A 251 11.64 -28.72 0.10
N PRO A 252 11.13 -27.49 -0.09
CA PRO A 252 11.30 -26.45 0.90
C PRO A 252 10.51 -26.86 2.15
N GLY A 253 11.07 -26.64 3.34
CA GLY A 253 10.42 -26.97 4.61
C GLY A 253 9.09 -26.25 4.77
N THR A 254 8.01 -26.90 4.32
CA THR A 254 6.64 -26.40 4.38
C THR A 254 6.14 -26.56 5.81
N VAL A 255 5.91 -25.45 6.50
CA VAL A 255 5.20 -25.47 7.78
C VAL A 255 3.71 -25.46 7.48
N GLY A 256 3.03 -26.58 7.73
CA GLY A 256 1.62 -26.79 7.43
C GLY A 256 0.62 -26.18 8.42
N ALA A 257 -0.62 -26.06 7.92
CA ALA A 257 -1.88 -25.62 8.53
C ALA A 257 -2.00 -24.12 8.91
N ALA A 258 -3.20 -23.58 8.68
CA ALA A 258 -3.55 -22.17 8.93
C ALA A 258 -3.22 -21.74 10.38
N PRO A 259 -2.73 -20.51 10.60
CA PRO A 259 -2.23 -20.12 11.91
C PRO A 259 -3.36 -20.01 12.95
N SER A 260 -3.36 -20.87 13.96
CA SER A 260 -4.15 -20.67 15.17
C SER A 260 -3.51 -19.57 16.04
N CYS A 261 -4.32 -18.84 16.83
CA CYS A 261 -3.82 -17.88 17.82
C CYS A 261 -3.20 -18.58 19.07
N ALA A 262 -2.66 -19.78 18.89
CA ALA A 262 -2.05 -20.55 19.96
C ALA A 262 -0.56 -20.18 20.08
N PHE A 263 -0.23 -19.37 21.08
CA PHE A 263 1.15 -18.99 21.37
C PHE A 263 1.91 -20.17 21.99
N PRO A 264 3.12 -20.47 21.50
CA PRO A 264 4.10 -21.23 22.28
C PRO A 264 4.28 -20.58 23.66
N ARG A 265 4.48 -21.39 24.70
CA ARG A 265 4.72 -20.82 26.04
C ARG A 265 6.18 -20.39 26.16
N PRO A 266 6.48 -19.14 26.56
CA PRO A 266 7.84 -18.73 26.85
C PRO A 266 8.36 -19.46 28.08
N SER A 267 9.69 -19.61 28.18
CA SER A 267 10.30 -20.03 29.43
C SER A 267 10.13 -18.94 30.50
N GLY A 268 10.04 -19.35 31.78
CA GLY A 268 9.87 -18.39 32.89
C GLY A 268 11.05 -17.42 33.09
N LYS A 269 12.16 -17.62 32.36
CA LYS A 269 13.35 -16.77 32.40
C LYS A 269 13.46 -15.85 31.19
N ALA A 270 12.70 -16.06 30.13
CA ALA A 270 12.84 -15.29 28.91
C ALA A 270 12.31 -13.86 29.07
N LEU A 271 12.97 -12.90 28.43
CA LEU A 271 12.38 -11.58 28.21
C LEU A 271 11.32 -11.69 27.12
N LEU A 272 10.10 -11.27 27.46
CA LEU A 272 9.00 -11.14 26.52
C LEU A 272 9.13 -9.81 25.79
N VAL A 273 9.58 -9.87 24.55
CA VAL A 273 9.83 -8.70 23.71
C VAL A 273 8.71 -8.58 22.69
N ARG A 274 7.98 -7.46 22.72
CA ARG A 274 6.99 -7.12 21.69
C ARG A 274 7.61 -6.11 20.72
N VAL A 275 7.68 -6.46 19.44
CA VAL A 275 8.19 -5.57 18.39
C VAL A 275 7.20 -5.42 17.25
N GLY A 276 6.92 -4.20 16.83
CA GLY A 276 5.97 -3.94 15.75
C GLY A 276 6.49 -2.93 14.77
N ILE A 277 6.33 -3.23 13.48
CA ILE A 277 6.69 -2.32 12.39
C ILE A 277 5.51 -2.12 11.45
N TYR A 278 5.39 -0.94 10.83
CA TYR A 278 4.52 -0.84 9.66
C TYR A 278 5.20 -1.53 8.48
N HIS A 279 6.44 -1.15 8.18
CA HIS A 279 7.19 -1.75 7.08
C HIS A 279 8.71 -1.68 7.25
N GLY A 280 9.44 -2.55 6.53
CA GLY A 280 10.90 -2.48 6.43
C GLY A 280 11.38 -1.32 5.54
N ASP A 281 12.62 -0.90 5.72
CA ASP A 281 13.23 0.19 4.95
C ASP A 281 13.76 -0.27 3.59
N ARG A 282 14.33 -1.48 3.53
CA ARG A 282 14.88 -2.06 2.30
C ARG A 282 13.78 -2.71 1.47
N LEU A 283 13.91 -2.64 0.14
CA LEU A 283 13.09 -3.45 -0.77
C LEU A 283 13.67 -4.85 -0.90
N SER A 284 12.83 -5.87 -1.00
CA SER A 284 13.24 -7.26 -1.19
C SER A 284 13.25 -7.61 -2.68
N ASN A 285 14.23 -8.42 -3.11
CA ASN A 285 14.18 -9.11 -4.41
C ASN A 285 13.23 -10.32 -4.44
N ILE A 286 12.69 -10.72 -3.27
CA ILE A 286 11.77 -11.84 -3.10
C ILE A 286 10.38 -11.33 -2.70
N ALA A 287 9.35 -11.83 -3.38
CA ALA A 287 7.94 -11.63 -3.11
C ALA A 287 7.41 -12.68 -2.11
N LEU A 288 6.72 -12.21 -1.07
CA LEU A 288 6.04 -13.05 -0.08
C LEU A 288 4.51 -12.97 -0.18
N ALA A 289 3.97 -11.90 -0.76
CA ALA A 289 2.53 -11.68 -0.91
C ALA A 289 2.13 -11.58 -2.39
N GLY A 290 2.82 -12.33 -3.25
CA GLY A 290 2.66 -12.30 -4.70
C GLY A 290 3.39 -11.14 -5.39
N GLN A 291 3.39 -11.17 -6.73
CA GLN A 291 4.18 -10.25 -7.57
C GLN A 291 3.66 -8.81 -7.61
N ASN A 292 2.46 -8.54 -7.09
CA ASN A 292 1.82 -7.21 -7.14
C ASN A 292 1.84 -6.46 -5.81
N LYS A 293 2.35 -7.08 -4.73
CA LYS A 293 2.49 -6.44 -3.42
C LYS A 293 3.97 -6.33 -3.10
N PRO A 294 4.47 -5.18 -2.63
CA PRO A 294 5.87 -5.02 -2.28
C PRO A 294 6.21 -5.86 -1.06
N THR A 295 7.38 -6.49 -1.08
CA THR A 295 7.99 -7.12 0.08
C THR A 295 9.18 -6.29 0.50
N ARG A 296 9.27 -5.99 1.80
CA ARG A 296 10.34 -5.18 2.37
C ARG A 296 11.23 -6.02 3.28
N VAL A 297 12.33 -5.44 3.75
CA VAL A 297 13.28 -6.10 4.64
C VAL A 297 13.56 -5.21 5.84
N ALA A 298 13.48 -5.79 7.04
CA ALA A 298 13.84 -5.16 8.30
C ALA A 298 15.00 -5.95 8.94
N ALA A 299 16.08 -5.27 9.32
CA ALA A 299 17.17 -5.91 10.06
C ALA A 299 16.93 -5.82 11.56
N VAL A 300 17.25 -6.91 12.27
CA VAL A 300 17.19 -6.98 13.72
C VAL A 300 18.50 -7.58 14.24
N ASP A 301 19.22 -6.81 15.04
CA ASP A 301 20.43 -7.29 15.69
C ASP A 301 20.11 -7.71 17.13
N ILE A 302 20.35 -8.98 17.47
CA ILE A 302 20.16 -9.47 18.82
C ILE A 302 21.42 -9.14 19.62
N GLU A 303 21.26 -8.26 20.60
CA GLU A 303 22.33 -7.87 21.51
C GLU A 303 22.87 -9.10 22.27
N PRO A 304 24.15 -9.14 22.67
CA PRO A 304 24.66 -10.17 23.56
C PRO A 304 23.97 -10.17 24.93
N GLY A 305 23.89 -11.33 25.57
CA GLY A 305 23.36 -11.45 26.94
C GLY A 305 22.97 -12.88 27.32
N GLU A 306 22.82 -13.13 28.61
CA GLU A 306 22.54 -14.48 29.13
C GLU A 306 21.04 -14.81 29.22
N VAL A 307 20.18 -13.79 29.19
CA VAL A 307 18.73 -13.96 29.32
C VAL A 307 18.13 -14.32 27.95
N PRO A 308 17.36 -15.42 27.82
CA PRO A 308 16.69 -15.77 26.57
C PRO A 308 15.67 -14.72 26.15
N LEU A 309 15.38 -14.64 24.85
CA LEU A 309 14.38 -13.74 24.27
C LEU A 309 13.22 -14.54 23.67
N TYR A 310 12.00 -14.21 24.09
CA TYR A 310 10.78 -14.63 23.43
C TYR A 310 10.20 -13.43 22.68
N ILE A 311 10.29 -13.45 21.36
CA ILE A 311 9.99 -12.29 20.52
C ILE A 311 8.61 -12.46 19.89
N VAL A 312 7.77 -11.44 20.04
CA VAL A 312 6.46 -11.34 19.38
C VAL A 312 6.48 -10.15 18.44
N ALA A 313 6.61 -10.45 17.15
CA ALA A 313 6.72 -9.49 16.07
C ALA A 313 5.38 -9.27 15.35
N SER A 314 5.12 -8.05 14.89
CA SER A 314 4.02 -7.76 13.97
C SER A 314 4.45 -6.84 12.85
N GLN A 315 3.89 -7.02 11.66
CA GLN A 315 4.13 -6.17 10.49
C GLN A 315 2.83 -5.83 9.76
N PHE A 316 2.78 -4.65 9.15
CA PHE A 316 1.72 -4.32 8.19
C PHE A 316 2.07 -4.89 6.81
N ASP A 317 3.15 -4.39 6.19
CA ASP A 317 3.61 -4.88 4.89
C ASP A 317 4.25 -6.26 4.97
N ALA A 318 4.20 -7.01 3.86
CA ALA A 318 4.97 -8.24 3.72
C ALA A 318 6.46 -7.94 3.94
N THR A 319 7.07 -8.57 4.95
CA THR A 319 8.44 -8.25 5.35
C THR A 319 9.28 -9.50 5.61
N VAL A 320 10.52 -9.46 5.14
CA VAL A 320 11.60 -10.35 5.55
C VAL A 320 12.31 -9.76 6.77
N TRP A 321 12.31 -10.47 7.88
CA TRP A 321 13.06 -10.14 9.07
C TRP A 321 14.44 -10.79 9.01
N GLN A 322 15.49 -9.98 8.95
CA GLN A 322 16.87 -10.45 8.93
C GLN A 322 17.47 -10.34 10.33
N PHE A 323 17.59 -11.47 11.04
CA PHE A 323 18.18 -11.50 12.38
C PHE A 323 19.69 -11.74 12.32
N THR A 324 20.45 -10.97 13.10
CA THR A 324 21.90 -11.10 13.30
C THR A 324 22.25 -11.02 14.79
N GLY A 325 23.54 -11.12 15.11
CA GLY A 325 24.02 -11.02 16.50
C GLY A 325 23.86 -12.33 17.27
N ALA A 326 23.48 -12.22 18.55
CA ALA A 326 23.34 -13.33 19.50
C ALA A 326 21.99 -14.08 19.33
N VAL A 327 21.69 -14.50 18.10
CA VAL A 327 20.43 -15.15 17.71
C VAL A 327 20.13 -16.45 18.47
N GLU A 328 21.13 -17.10 19.06
CA GLU A 328 20.98 -18.25 19.93
C GLU A 328 20.15 -17.96 21.19
N ARG A 329 20.12 -16.68 21.63
CA ARG A 329 19.28 -16.21 22.74
C ARG A 329 17.80 -16.30 22.43
N VAL A 330 17.41 -16.27 21.16
CA VAL A 330 16.00 -16.31 20.75
C VAL A 330 15.48 -17.73 20.99
N GLU A 331 14.59 -17.90 21.97
CA GLU A 331 13.95 -19.20 22.22
C GLU A 331 12.79 -19.44 21.25
N GLN A 332 12.04 -18.39 20.94
CA GLN A 332 10.92 -18.40 19.99
C GLN A 332 10.72 -17.01 19.40
N LEU A 333 10.36 -16.98 18.12
CA LEU A 333 9.92 -15.83 17.36
C LEU A 333 8.51 -16.10 16.80
N VAL A 334 7.52 -15.41 17.36
CA VAL A 334 6.15 -15.40 16.85
C VAL A 334 5.96 -14.17 15.97
N ILE A 335 5.57 -14.34 14.71
CA ILE A 335 5.36 -13.24 13.77
C ILE A 335 3.92 -13.22 13.30
N ALA A 336 3.29 -12.04 13.36
CA ALA A 336 2.05 -11.79 12.66
C ALA A 336 2.20 -10.77 11.54
N SER A 337 1.50 -11.01 10.42
CA SER A 337 1.46 -10.10 9.29
C SER A 337 0.03 -9.70 8.97
N TYR A 338 -0.17 -8.41 8.64
CA TYR A 338 -1.43 -7.93 8.08
C TYR A 338 -1.62 -8.45 6.66
N GLN A 339 -0.57 -8.34 5.83
CA GLN A 339 -0.61 -8.91 4.49
C GLN A 339 -0.53 -10.44 4.52
N THR A 340 -1.25 -11.04 3.57
CA THR A 340 -1.21 -12.48 3.31
C THR A 340 -0.90 -12.75 1.85
N ASP A 341 -0.46 -13.98 1.57
CA ASP A 341 -0.49 -14.52 0.22
C ASP A 341 -1.93 -14.81 -0.25
N ASP A 342 -2.04 -15.37 -1.46
CA ASP A 342 -3.31 -15.73 -2.08
C ASP A 342 -4.05 -16.88 -1.36
N LEU A 343 -3.38 -17.59 -0.45
CA LEU A 343 -3.94 -18.65 0.39
C LEU A 343 -4.29 -18.16 1.81
N GLY A 344 -4.21 -16.85 2.07
CA GLY A 344 -4.50 -16.27 3.37
C GLY A 344 -3.43 -16.57 4.43
N GLN A 345 -2.24 -17.03 4.03
CA GLN A 345 -1.11 -17.26 4.93
C GLN A 345 -0.37 -15.96 5.22
N PRO A 346 0.09 -15.72 6.47
CA PRO A 346 0.80 -14.50 6.82
C PRO A 346 2.08 -14.33 5.98
N ALA A 347 2.19 -13.20 5.29
CA ALA A 347 3.27 -12.97 4.33
C ALA A 347 4.54 -12.42 5.03
N PHE A 348 5.28 -13.29 5.71
CA PHE A 348 6.57 -12.95 6.33
C PHE A 348 7.67 -13.94 5.92
N GLY A 349 8.92 -13.52 6.07
CA GLY A 349 10.09 -14.38 5.96
C GLY A 349 11.07 -14.09 7.09
N VAL A 350 11.84 -15.09 7.52
CA VAL A 350 12.85 -14.93 8.57
C VAL A 350 14.17 -15.55 8.13
N THR A 351 15.26 -14.82 8.31
CA THR A 351 16.62 -15.36 8.23
C THR A 351 17.34 -15.21 9.58
N GLY A 352 18.35 -16.04 9.83
CA GLY A 352 19.17 -15.98 11.05
C GLY A 352 18.59 -16.71 12.27
N ILE A 353 17.27 -16.95 12.30
CA ILE A 353 16.62 -17.79 13.31
C ILE A 353 16.30 -19.17 12.72
N ALA A 354 16.55 -20.24 13.49
CA ALA A 354 16.22 -21.59 13.08
C ALA A 354 14.71 -21.75 12.81
N PRO A 355 14.27 -22.38 11.69
CA PRO A 355 12.86 -22.47 11.31
C PRO A 355 11.94 -23.05 12.40
N GLY A 356 12.42 -24.04 13.17
CA GLY A 356 11.67 -24.64 14.27
C GLY A 356 11.38 -23.70 15.45
N LYS A 357 12.07 -22.55 15.52
CA LYS A 357 11.84 -21.48 16.49
C LYS A 357 10.95 -20.35 15.93
N VAL A 358 10.38 -20.50 14.73
CA VAL A 358 9.55 -19.46 14.10
C VAL A 358 8.10 -19.94 14.04
N LYS A 359 7.18 -19.12 14.53
CA LYS A 359 5.74 -19.36 14.46
C LYS A 359 5.04 -18.19 13.76
N GLY A 360 4.38 -18.46 12.65
CA GLY A 360 3.50 -17.50 11.99
C GLY A 360 2.13 -17.45 12.66
N MET A 361 1.50 -16.27 12.64
CA MET A 361 0.16 -15.99 13.16
C MET A 361 -0.57 -14.94 12.32
N ARG A 362 -1.91 -14.89 12.45
CA ARG A 362 -2.70 -13.78 11.91
C ARG A 362 -2.57 -12.55 12.81
N LEU A 363 -2.62 -11.35 12.22
CA LEU A 363 -2.50 -10.10 12.98
C LEU A 363 -3.57 -9.91 14.05
N ALA A 364 -4.78 -10.43 13.82
CA ALA A 364 -5.85 -10.41 14.83
C ALA A 364 -5.45 -11.10 16.15
N CYS A 365 -4.48 -12.02 16.13
CA CYS A 365 -4.00 -12.72 17.32
C CYS A 365 -3.05 -11.86 18.18
N ILE A 366 -2.41 -10.84 17.61
CA ILE A 366 -1.28 -10.12 18.24
C ILE A 366 -1.53 -8.61 18.32
N GLY A 367 -2.46 -8.09 17.52
CA GLY A 367 -2.73 -6.65 17.37
C GLY A 367 -1.67 -5.93 16.53
N LYS A 368 -2.02 -4.72 16.08
CA LYS A 368 -1.11 -3.83 15.35
C LYS A 368 -0.29 -3.01 16.32
N LEU A 369 1.02 -2.99 16.15
CA LEU A 369 1.92 -2.07 16.85
C LEU A 369 2.82 -1.42 15.80
N HIS A 370 2.68 -0.12 15.57
CA HIS A 370 3.51 0.59 14.59
C HIS A 370 3.80 2.05 14.98
N GLY A 371 3.65 2.38 16.26
CA GLY A 371 3.92 3.68 16.85
C GLY A 371 4.62 3.57 18.20
N GLN A 372 4.86 4.72 18.83
CA GLN A 372 5.57 4.76 20.11
C GLN A 372 4.79 4.02 21.23
N PRO A 373 5.48 3.49 22.26
CA PRO A 373 4.86 2.75 23.37
C PRO A 373 3.81 3.55 24.17
N GLU A 374 3.83 4.88 24.11
CA GLU A 374 2.84 5.76 24.74
C GLU A 374 1.52 5.87 23.97
N ASN A 375 1.41 5.28 22.77
CA ASN A 375 0.17 5.26 21.99
C ASN A 375 -0.89 4.37 22.67
N PRO A 376 -2.18 4.75 22.72
CA PRO A 376 -3.29 3.87 23.12
C PRO A 376 -3.22 2.44 22.57
N GLU A 377 -2.72 2.25 21.35
CA GLU A 377 -2.48 0.92 20.75
C GLU A 377 -1.59 0.02 21.63
N ALA A 378 -0.50 0.57 22.18
CA ALA A 378 0.44 -0.18 23.00
C ALA A 378 -0.17 -0.60 24.34
N THR A 379 -1.09 0.20 24.88
CA THR A 379 -1.85 -0.17 26.09
C THR A 379 -2.75 -1.37 25.83
N GLU A 380 -3.47 -1.36 24.70
CA GLU A 380 -4.36 -2.47 24.33
C GLU A 380 -3.57 -3.76 24.03
N ILE A 381 -2.44 -3.63 23.35
CA ILE A 381 -1.53 -4.76 23.13
C ILE A 381 -0.96 -5.27 24.46
N GLY A 382 -0.61 -4.39 25.38
CA GLY A 382 -0.19 -4.78 26.72
C GLY A 382 -1.22 -5.67 27.41
N LYS A 383 -2.52 -5.31 27.33
CA LYS A 383 -3.61 -6.15 27.86
C LYS A 383 -3.68 -7.50 27.17
N LEU A 384 -3.70 -7.52 25.84
CA LEU A 384 -3.74 -8.76 25.04
C LEU A 384 -2.57 -9.69 25.40
N MET A 385 -1.36 -9.15 25.52
CA MET A 385 -0.16 -9.90 25.89
C MET A 385 -0.27 -10.42 27.34
N LYS A 386 -0.80 -9.62 28.28
CA LYS A 386 -1.04 -10.06 29.66
C LYS A 386 -2.09 -11.17 29.73
N GLU A 387 -3.12 -11.12 28.90
CA GLU A 387 -4.14 -12.17 28.80
C GLU A 387 -3.54 -13.48 28.29
N HIS A 388 -2.68 -13.44 27.27
CA HIS A 388 -2.06 -14.64 26.69
C HIS A 388 -0.93 -15.22 27.53
N PHE A 389 -0.07 -14.38 28.11
CA PHE A 389 1.16 -14.81 28.78
C PHE A 389 1.10 -14.70 30.32
N GLY A 390 0.02 -14.15 30.88
CA GLY A 390 -0.12 -13.89 32.31
C GLY A 390 0.73 -12.72 32.83
N ARG A 391 1.45 -12.02 31.95
CA ARG A 391 2.32 -10.87 32.28
C ARG A 391 2.44 -9.91 31.10
N LEU A 392 2.76 -8.65 31.40
CA LEU A 392 3.06 -7.65 30.38
C LEU A 392 4.39 -7.99 29.66
N PRO A 393 4.60 -7.51 28.42
CA PRO A 393 5.92 -7.55 27.80
C PRO A 393 6.94 -6.82 28.67
N ASP A 394 8.16 -7.38 28.76
CA ASP A 394 9.28 -6.73 29.44
C ASP A 394 9.81 -5.56 28.60
N VAL A 395 9.70 -5.68 27.27
CA VAL A 395 10.09 -4.67 26.29
C VAL A 395 9.00 -4.53 25.24
N MET A 396 8.67 -3.29 24.89
CA MET A 396 7.82 -2.96 23.74
C MET A 396 8.52 -1.96 22.83
N VAL A 397 8.62 -2.30 21.55
CA VAL A 397 9.22 -1.46 20.52
C VAL A 397 8.23 -1.35 19.37
N GLY A 398 7.75 -0.15 19.08
CA GLY A 398 6.94 0.11 17.90
C GLY A 398 7.63 1.12 17.00
N GLN A 399 7.70 0.79 15.71
CA GLN A 399 8.30 1.63 14.68
C GLN A 399 7.35 1.74 13.49
N TYR A 400 7.33 2.88 12.83
CA TYR A 400 6.64 2.97 11.56
C TYR A 400 7.50 2.27 10.49
N THR A 401 8.70 2.79 10.26
CA THR A 401 9.71 2.19 9.37
C THR A 401 10.86 1.62 10.18
N ALA A 402 11.31 0.41 9.84
CA ALA A 402 12.50 -0.19 10.43
C ALA A 402 13.61 -0.43 9.38
N SER A 403 14.67 0.39 9.44
CA SER A 403 15.93 0.09 8.76
C SER A 403 16.66 -1.02 9.50
N GLY A 404 17.07 -0.74 10.73
CA GLY A 404 17.67 -1.70 11.65
C GLY A 404 17.22 -1.42 13.08
N LEU A 405 17.06 -2.48 13.87
CA LEU A 405 16.69 -2.40 15.28
C LEU A 405 17.55 -3.34 16.12
N THR A 406 18.00 -2.91 17.30
CA THR A 406 18.59 -3.81 18.28
C THR A 406 17.52 -4.39 19.20
N LEU A 407 17.68 -5.63 19.64
CA LEU A 407 16.84 -6.22 20.70
C LEU A 407 17.71 -6.85 21.79
N PRO A 408 17.32 -6.70 23.07
CA PRO A 408 16.08 -6.08 23.55
C PRO A 408 16.13 -4.55 23.71
N GLY A 409 17.25 -3.86 23.45
CA GLY A 409 17.38 -2.42 23.69
C GLY A 409 16.42 -1.53 22.88
N GLY A 410 15.99 -1.97 21.70
CA GLY A 410 15.07 -1.24 20.84
C GLY A 410 15.71 -0.04 20.14
N GLU A 411 17.03 0.06 20.14
CA GLU A 411 17.76 1.15 19.49
C GLU A 411 17.67 0.99 17.97
N ARG A 412 17.54 2.12 17.27
CA ARG A 412 17.51 2.13 15.81
C ARG A 412 18.93 2.28 15.28
N PHE A 413 19.23 1.58 14.20
CA PHE A 413 20.44 1.83 13.42
C PHE A 413 20.10 1.89 11.93
N GLN A 414 20.95 2.61 11.20
CA GLN A 414 20.81 2.72 9.75
C GLN A 414 21.68 1.68 9.07
N LEU A 415 21.08 0.99 8.12
CA LEU A 415 21.80 0.07 7.28
C LEU A 415 22.50 0.83 6.15
N PRO A 416 23.70 0.39 5.71
CA PRO A 416 24.31 0.95 4.53
C PRO A 416 23.42 0.71 3.30
N LEU A 417 23.42 1.68 2.39
CA LEU A 417 22.73 1.59 1.11
C LEU A 417 23.23 0.36 0.34
N ASN A 418 22.35 -0.59 0.07
CA ASN A 418 22.66 -1.71 -0.79
C ASN A 418 22.20 -1.43 -2.23
N ARG A 419 23.15 -1.38 -3.16
CA ARG A 419 22.89 -1.36 -4.61
C ARG A 419 23.29 -2.73 -5.17
N PRO A 420 22.33 -3.66 -5.41
CA PRO A 420 22.62 -4.95 -6.03
C PRO A 420 23.40 -4.80 -7.33
N ALA A 421 24.28 -5.73 -7.65
CA ALA A 421 25.11 -5.66 -8.85
C ALA A 421 24.26 -5.56 -10.13
N ALA A 422 23.11 -6.25 -10.16
CA ALA A 422 22.16 -6.21 -11.27
C ALA A 422 21.56 -4.82 -11.54
N LEU A 423 21.58 -3.91 -10.55
CA LEU A 423 21.08 -2.54 -10.70
C LEU A 423 22.23 -1.53 -10.87
N ARG A 424 23.49 -1.97 -10.92
CA ARG A 424 24.63 -1.10 -11.20
C ARG A 424 24.83 -1.02 -12.71
N SER A 425 24.24 -0.05 -13.39
CA SER A 425 24.68 0.28 -14.75
C SER A 425 26.02 1.02 -14.70
N ARG A 426 26.86 0.80 -15.73
CA ARG A 426 28.19 1.43 -15.86
C ARG A 426 28.15 2.78 -16.58
N ALA A 427 27.04 3.08 -17.22
CA ALA A 427 26.74 4.31 -17.93
C ALA A 427 25.31 4.70 -17.55
N ASP A 428 25.02 5.99 -17.62
CA ASP A 428 23.68 6.62 -17.66
C ASP A 428 23.34 7.45 -16.42
N GLN A 429 23.54 8.76 -16.61
CA GLN A 429 22.98 9.83 -15.78
C GLN A 429 21.44 9.71 -15.70
N ASP A 430 20.81 9.07 -16.68
CA ASP A 430 19.36 8.94 -16.80
C ASP A 430 18.72 8.11 -15.68
N VAL A 431 19.46 7.15 -15.11
CA VAL A 431 18.95 6.30 -14.01
C VAL A 431 19.23 6.90 -12.64
N GLU A 432 20.16 7.86 -12.52
CA GLU A 432 20.55 8.43 -11.22
C GLU A 432 19.43 9.22 -10.53
N ALA A 433 18.50 9.80 -11.31
CA ALA A 433 17.31 10.43 -10.75
C ALA A 433 16.42 9.42 -10.00
N GLU A 434 16.15 8.26 -10.60
CA GLU A 434 15.35 7.21 -9.94
C GLU A 434 16.14 6.50 -8.83
N TRP A 435 17.46 6.42 -8.92
CA TRP A 435 18.30 6.01 -7.79
C TRP A 435 18.23 6.97 -6.62
N SER A 436 18.13 8.27 -6.89
CA SER A 436 17.97 9.30 -5.86
C SER A 436 16.62 9.17 -5.18
N GLU A 437 15.54 8.94 -5.95
CA GLU A 437 14.21 8.65 -5.39
C GLU A 437 14.19 7.33 -4.60
N LEU A 438 14.79 6.26 -5.11
CA LEU A 438 14.95 5.02 -4.36
C LEU A 438 15.67 5.28 -3.04
N LYS A 439 16.80 6.00 -3.04
CA LYS A 439 17.55 6.30 -1.82
C LYS A 439 16.74 7.19 -0.86
N ARG A 440 15.91 8.09 -1.38
CA ARG A 440 15.04 8.96 -0.58
C ARG A 440 14.00 8.15 0.18
N TYR A 441 13.33 7.21 -0.47
CA TYR A 441 12.26 6.41 0.13
C TYR A 441 12.73 5.12 0.80
N HIS A 442 13.87 4.61 0.36
CA HIS A 442 14.49 3.35 0.80
C HIS A 442 16.00 3.56 0.98
N PRO A 443 16.43 4.33 2.00
CA PRO A 443 17.84 4.59 2.24
C PRO A 443 18.69 3.33 2.42
N GLY A 444 18.11 2.23 2.88
CA GLY A 444 18.77 0.92 2.90
C GLY A 444 18.96 0.25 1.54
N GLY A 445 18.27 0.71 0.49
CA GLY A 445 18.33 0.19 -0.88
C GLY A 445 17.54 -1.11 -1.09
N VAL A 446 18.09 -2.01 -1.90
CA VAL A 446 17.47 -3.31 -2.22
C VAL A 446 18.27 -4.42 -1.54
N ALA A 447 17.61 -5.25 -0.73
CA ALA A 447 18.18 -6.43 -0.12
C ALA A 447 18.14 -7.62 -1.09
N GLU A 448 19.27 -8.31 -1.21
CA GLU A 448 19.35 -9.61 -1.89
C GLU A 448 19.13 -10.70 -0.84
N VAL A 449 17.99 -11.38 -0.95
CA VAL A 449 17.58 -12.47 -0.07
C VAL A 449 17.62 -13.77 -0.86
N ASP A 450 18.32 -14.79 -0.33
CA ASP A 450 18.26 -16.15 -0.87
C ASP A 450 16.99 -16.83 -0.36
N PRO A 451 16.02 -17.17 -1.23
CA PRO A 451 14.74 -17.72 -0.82
C PRO A 451 14.88 -19.07 -0.09
N ARG A 452 15.98 -19.80 -0.30
CA ARG A 452 16.24 -21.10 0.36
C ARG A 452 16.60 -20.96 1.84
N THR A 453 16.99 -19.76 2.26
CA THR A 453 17.38 -19.46 3.64
C THR A 453 16.22 -18.96 4.49
N LEU A 454 15.05 -18.72 3.88
CA LEU A 454 13.89 -18.15 4.53
C LEU A 454 13.07 -19.21 5.27
N ALA A 455 12.88 -19.02 6.57
CA ALA A 455 11.77 -19.62 7.28
C ALA A 455 10.49 -18.81 6.99
N SER A 456 9.51 -19.44 6.35
CA SER A 456 8.27 -18.80 5.94
C SER A 456 7.12 -19.80 5.84
N TYR A 457 5.88 -19.32 5.94
CA TYR A 457 4.66 -20.11 5.67
C TYR A 457 4.17 -19.95 4.23
N VAL A 458 4.68 -18.94 3.54
CA VAL A 458 4.40 -18.68 2.13
C VAL A 458 5.58 -19.17 1.31
N ARG A 459 5.33 -19.53 0.05
CA ARG A 459 6.41 -19.87 -0.88
C ARG A 459 7.07 -18.56 -1.34
N PRO A 460 8.36 -18.32 -1.05
CA PRO A 460 9.02 -17.11 -1.53
C PRO A 460 9.29 -17.22 -3.03
N GLU A 461 9.01 -16.17 -3.79
CA GLU A 461 9.26 -16.11 -5.23
C GLU A 461 10.17 -14.94 -5.57
N ALA A 462 11.06 -15.08 -6.56
CA ALA A 462 11.78 -13.92 -7.07
C ALA A 462 10.80 -12.95 -7.76
N TYR A 463 10.99 -11.66 -7.54
CA TYR A 463 10.29 -10.66 -8.34
C TYR A 463 10.75 -10.71 -9.79
N ARG A 464 9.79 -10.67 -10.72
CA ARG A 464 10.11 -10.48 -12.15
C ARG A 464 10.53 -9.04 -12.44
N THR A 465 9.81 -8.10 -11.85
CA THR A 465 10.15 -6.68 -11.77
C THR A 465 10.20 -6.33 -10.29
N LEU A 466 11.30 -5.77 -9.81
CA LEU A 466 11.44 -5.33 -8.43
C LEU A 466 10.31 -4.37 -8.04
N PRO A 467 9.96 -4.27 -6.75
CA PRO A 467 8.95 -3.33 -6.30
C PRO A 467 9.40 -1.87 -6.43
N MET A 468 8.43 -0.96 -6.54
CA MET A 468 8.59 0.50 -6.42
C MET A 468 9.73 1.07 -7.30
N GLU A 469 10.51 2.03 -6.81
CA GLU A 469 11.60 2.68 -7.56
C GLU A 469 12.68 1.70 -8.00
N ALA A 470 12.90 0.60 -7.28
CA ALA A 470 13.87 -0.41 -7.70
C ALA A 470 13.44 -1.09 -9.00
N GLY A 471 12.14 -1.33 -9.17
CA GLY A 471 11.59 -1.84 -10.42
C GLY A 471 11.70 -0.85 -11.57
N ILE A 472 11.54 0.45 -11.30
CA ILE A 472 11.72 1.49 -12.32
C ILE A 472 13.17 1.50 -12.79
N VAL A 473 14.13 1.54 -11.85
CA VAL A 473 15.57 1.45 -12.13
C VAL A 473 15.90 0.19 -12.93
N GLN A 474 15.38 -0.97 -12.52
CA GLN A 474 15.56 -2.23 -13.25
C GLN A 474 15.07 -2.12 -14.70
N LEU A 475 13.84 -1.63 -14.90
CA LEU A 475 13.22 -1.54 -16.22
C LEU A 475 13.92 -0.51 -17.13
N MET A 476 14.47 0.58 -16.56
CA MET A 476 15.28 1.54 -17.31
C MET A 476 16.61 0.92 -17.76
N ILE A 477 17.30 0.21 -16.88
CA ILE A 477 18.54 -0.52 -17.22
C ILE A 477 18.28 -1.60 -18.28
N GLU A 478 17.11 -2.23 -18.25
CA GLU A 478 16.67 -3.18 -19.26
C GLU A 478 16.20 -2.52 -20.58
N GLY A 479 16.19 -1.18 -20.67
CA GLY A 479 15.73 -0.44 -21.85
C GLY A 479 14.22 -0.52 -22.10
N LYS A 480 13.44 -0.96 -21.11
CA LYS A 480 11.96 -1.07 -21.19
C LYS A 480 11.26 0.23 -20.80
N LEU A 481 11.94 1.09 -20.06
CA LEU A 481 11.49 2.41 -19.67
C LEU A 481 12.50 3.47 -20.05
N ILE A 482 12.02 4.61 -20.53
CA ILE A 482 12.81 5.83 -20.69
C ILE A 482 12.14 6.93 -19.87
N ARG A 483 12.93 7.68 -19.12
CA ARG A 483 12.45 8.80 -18.31
C ARG A 483 12.48 10.08 -19.14
N THR A 484 11.37 10.82 -19.17
CA THR A 484 11.34 12.19 -19.72
C THR A 484 11.99 13.15 -18.74
N ARG A 485 12.36 14.35 -19.18
CA ARG A 485 12.89 15.37 -18.25
C ARG A 485 11.88 15.79 -17.18
N TYR A 486 10.59 15.73 -17.49
CA TYR A 486 9.49 16.02 -16.54
C TYR A 486 9.20 14.86 -15.58
N GLY A 487 9.90 13.74 -15.71
CA GLY A 487 9.80 12.58 -14.83
C GLY A 487 8.68 11.60 -15.19
N GLU A 488 8.04 11.74 -16.35
CA GLU A 488 7.21 10.64 -16.88
C GLU A 488 8.07 9.48 -17.37
N LEU A 489 7.46 8.31 -17.44
CA LEU A 489 8.12 7.07 -17.86
C LEU A 489 7.47 6.56 -19.15
N ILE A 490 8.20 6.60 -20.25
CA ILE A 490 7.76 6.10 -21.55
C ILE A 490 8.03 4.61 -21.63
N VAL A 491 6.99 3.82 -21.90
CA VAL A 491 7.06 2.36 -22.04
C VAL A 491 7.57 2.01 -23.44
N GLN A 492 8.73 1.37 -23.52
CA GLN A 492 9.36 1.01 -24.80
C GLN A 492 8.98 -0.41 -25.25
N GLN A 493 8.73 -1.30 -24.29
CA GLN A 493 8.55 -2.73 -24.55
C GLN A 493 7.53 -3.35 -23.58
N PRO A 494 6.94 -4.51 -23.91
CA PRO A 494 6.11 -5.26 -22.99
C PRO A 494 6.84 -5.51 -21.66
N MET A 495 6.21 -5.10 -20.57
CA MET A 495 6.80 -5.16 -19.23
C MET A 495 5.73 -5.39 -18.17
N ARG A 496 6.18 -5.66 -16.94
CA ARG A 496 5.33 -5.66 -15.75
C ARG A 496 5.66 -4.41 -14.92
N LEU A 497 4.64 -3.66 -14.53
CA LEU A 497 4.79 -2.51 -13.64
C LEU A 497 5.37 -2.95 -12.29
N PRO A 498 6.26 -2.14 -11.69
CA PRO A 498 6.70 -2.34 -10.32
C PRO A 498 5.51 -2.34 -9.36
N SER A 499 5.46 -3.28 -8.43
CA SER A 499 4.43 -3.29 -7.39
C SER A 499 4.65 -2.15 -6.39
N GLY A 500 3.57 -1.64 -5.80
CA GLY A 500 3.66 -0.73 -4.65
C GLY A 500 3.76 0.76 -5.01
N LEU A 501 3.49 1.15 -6.26
CA LEU A 501 3.52 2.55 -6.70
C LEU A 501 2.28 3.34 -6.22
N HIS A 502 2.16 3.53 -4.90
CA HIS A 502 1.08 4.27 -4.24
C HIS A 502 1.60 5.53 -3.55
N GLY A 503 0.75 6.53 -3.36
CA GLY A 503 1.08 7.74 -2.59
C GLY A 503 2.31 8.47 -3.17
N GLY A 504 3.33 8.71 -2.34
CA GLY A 504 4.57 9.37 -2.78
C GLY A 504 5.37 8.60 -3.83
N HIS A 505 5.06 7.33 -4.08
CA HIS A 505 5.72 6.48 -5.07
C HIS A 505 5.02 6.50 -6.44
N LEU A 506 3.94 7.28 -6.60
CA LEU A 506 3.19 7.30 -7.85
C LEU A 506 4.07 7.74 -9.03
N ARG A 507 3.75 7.24 -10.21
CA ARG A 507 4.39 7.60 -11.47
C ARG A 507 3.34 7.80 -12.56
N LYS A 508 3.76 8.44 -13.65
CA LYS A 508 2.98 8.55 -14.88
C LYS A 508 3.68 7.76 -15.98
N PHE A 509 3.00 6.74 -16.47
CA PHE A 509 3.47 5.91 -17.57
C PHE A 509 2.79 6.34 -18.86
N ILE A 510 3.57 6.52 -19.92
CA ILE A 510 3.08 6.82 -21.26
C ILE A 510 3.36 5.60 -22.13
N VAL A 511 2.32 4.98 -22.64
CA VAL A 511 2.41 3.83 -23.56
C VAL A 511 2.25 4.36 -24.99
N PRO A 512 3.32 4.34 -25.82
CA PRO A 512 3.27 4.77 -27.20
C PRO A 512 2.37 3.88 -28.08
N GLN A 513 2.07 4.40 -29.27
CA GLN A 513 1.38 3.67 -30.33
C GLN A 513 2.02 2.31 -30.59
N GLY A 514 1.21 1.26 -30.62
CA GLY A 514 1.65 -0.10 -30.97
C GLY A 514 2.48 -0.82 -29.90
N VAL A 515 2.76 -0.19 -28.75
CA VAL A 515 3.40 -0.86 -27.60
C VAL A 515 2.34 -1.55 -26.76
N ALA A 516 2.58 -2.81 -26.39
CA ALA A 516 1.64 -3.56 -25.56
C ALA A 516 1.50 -2.90 -24.18
N ALA A 517 0.25 -2.81 -23.69
CA ALA A 517 -0.04 -2.34 -22.35
C ALA A 517 0.77 -3.12 -21.30
N PRO A 518 1.36 -2.44 -20.30
CA PRO A 518 2.13 -3.12 -19.28
C PRO A 518 1.22 -4.00 -18.42
N MET A 519 1.77 -5.09 -17.87
CA MET A 519 1.06 -5.98 -16.96
C MET A 519 1.23 -5.54 -15.50
N GLY A 520 0.39 -6.06 -14.61
CA GLY A 520 0.50 -5.82 -13.17
C GLY A 520 -0.40 -4.70 -12.69
N ASP A 521 -0.23 -4.36 -11.42
CA ASP A 521 -1.04 -3.36 -10.73
C ASP A 521 -0.29 -2.02 -10.73
N PRO A 522 -0.84 -0.93 -11.31
CA PRO A 522 -0.22 0.39 -11.27
C PRO A 522 -0.26 1.04 -9.88
N GLY A 523 -1.03 0.49 -8.93
CA GLY A 523 -1.34 1.14 -7.67
C GLY A 523 -2.08 2.47 -7.90
N HIS A 524 -1.53 3.57 -7.38
CA HIS A 524 -2.05 4.92 -7.64
C HIS A 524 -1.36 5.60 -8.84
N SER A 525 -0.51 4.89 -9.57
CA SER A 525 0.13 5.42 -10.77
C SER A 525 -0.84 5.53 -11.93
N CYS A 526 -0.58 6.52 -12.77
CA CYS A 526 -1.35 6.80 -13.97
C CYS A 526 -0.71 6.08 -15.17
N VAL A 527 -1.52 5.44 -16.02
CA VAL A 527 -1.08 4.85 -17.29
C VAL A 527 -1.90 5.46 -18.42
N THR A 528 -1.26 6.25 -19.28
CA THR A 528 -1.88 6.86 -20.46
C THR A 528 -1.44 6.17 -21.74
N PHE A 529 -2.37 5.96 -22.67
CA PHE A 529 -2.11 5.41 -24.00
C PHE A 529 -2.25 6.54 -25.02
N ARG A 530 -1.29 6.68 -25.95
CA ARG A 530 -1.34 7.75 -26.96
C ARG A 530 -2.41 7.54 -28.05
N ASP A 531 -2.98 6.35 -28.17
CA ASP A 531 -3.75 5.93 -29.36
C ASP A 531 -5.26 5.81 -29.19
N SER A 532 -5.77 5.94 -27.97
CA SER A 532 -7.19 5.75 -27.72
C SER A 532 -7.75 6.99 -27.07
N SER A 533 -8.75 7.59 -27.70
CA SER A 533 -9.71 8.51 -27.08
C SER A 533 -10.53 7.85 -25.95
N GLY A 534 -10.01 6.78 -25.35
CA GLY A 534 -10.61 5.97 -24.31
C GLY A 534 -9.49 5.40 -23.42
N SER A 535 -9.69 5.52 -22.12
CA SER A 535 -8.89 4.82 -21.12
C SER A 535 -9.01 3.31 -21.31
N ASP A 536 -7.92 2.57 -21.09
CA ASP A 536 -8.04 1.12 -20.88
C ASP A 536 -8.67 0.92 -19.50
N PRO A 537 -9.84 0.26 -19.39
CA PRO A 537 -10.59 0.14 -18.14
C PRO A 537 -9.85 -0.62 -17.04
N ARG A 538 -8.72 -1.26 -17.36
CA ARG A 538 -7.86 -1.92 -16.36
C ARG A 538 -7.02 -0.94 -15.55
N PHE A 539 -6.86 0.30 -16.01
CA PHE A 539 -6.06 1.32 -15.35
C PHE A 539 -6.94 2.46 -14.84
N PRO A 540 -6.64 3.02 -13.66
CA PRO A 540 -7.35 4.18 -13.16
C PRO A 540 -7.16 5.37 -14.12
N PRO A 541 -8.19 6.21 -14.32
CA PRO A 541 -8.06 7.40 -15.13
C PRO A 541 -7.05 8.37 -14.51
N CYS A 542 -6.29 9.01 -15.40
CA CYS A 542 -5.51 10.20 -15.12
C CYS A 542 -6.42 11.43 -15.31
#